data_AF-M1CN58-F1
#
_entry.id   AF-M1CN58-F1
#
_cell.length_a   1.000
_cell.length_b   1.000
_cell.length_c   1.000
_cell.angle_alpha   90.00
_cell.angle_beta   90.00
_cell.angle_gamma   90.00
#
_symmetry.space_group_name_H-M   'P 1'
#
loop_
_entity.id
_entity.type
_entity.pdbx_description
1 polymer ?
#
loop_
_entity_poly.entity_id
_entity_poly.type
_entity_poly.pdbx_seq_one_letter_code
_entity_poly.pdbx_strand_id
1 'polypeptide(L)'
;MAGYSAYQLDPGPLEPSVLTQQLTHRSRDIWDGNVNMILNTRRCDGKFWDLVKKYPIHPRVLEVIELLELYVVYISNRPSIDRSLITSLVEIWRPETHMFHFRTGEATITLQDVEVLYSLPVNGDPVLGDESIRTIWDWQNICQRLLGFIPRPQDFNRSSLKVTTLNAHMLEQLQLPDLATQDMINQMARCYMFWIIVGMMMADTSGNYLKLMFLPMLEDHNVVSSYS
;
A
#
# COMPACT_ATOMS: atom_id res chain seq x y z
N MET A 1 -32.51 -32.95 -41.22
CA MET A 1 -32.33 -32.31 -39.90
C MET A 1 -30.87 -31.92 -39.77
N ALA A 2 -30.55 -30.66 -40.07
CA ALA A 2 -29.19 -30.16 -39.91
C ALA A 2 -28.94 -29.97 -38.41
N GLY A 3 -27.98 -30.72 -37.86
CA GLY A 3 -27.55 -30.54 -36.47
C GLY A 3 -26.92 -29.17 -36.34
N TYR A 4 -27.57 -28.29 -35.59
CA TYR A 4 -26.93 -27.07 -35.10
C TYR A 4 -25.80 -27.51 -34.17
N SER A 5 -24.57 -27.54 -34.68
CA SER A 5 -23.39 -27.46 -33.83
C SER A 5 -23.52 -26.14 -33.08
N ALA A 6 -23.84 -26.20 -31.79
CA ALA A 6 -23.78 -25.04 -30.93
C ALA A 6 -22.35 -24.54 -31.00
N TYR A 7 -22.14 -23.37 -31.62
CA TYR A 7 -20.87 -22.67 -31.52
C TYR A 7 -20.62 -22.44 -30.04
N GLN A 8 -19.78 -23.28 -29.46
CA GLN A 8 -19.31 -23.10 -28.11
C GLN A 8 -18.34 -21.93 -28.20
N LEU A 9 -18.82 -20.75 -27.84
CA LEU A 9 -17.97 -19.57 -27.62
C LEU A 9 -16.90 -20.02 -26.64
N ASP A 10 -15.66 -20.17 -27.12
CA ASP A 10 -14.49 -20.27 -26.26
C ASP A 10 -14.01 -18.84 -26.01
N PRO A 11 -14.23 -18.30 -24.81
CA PRO A 11 -13.83 -16.95 -24.47
C PRO A 11 -12.36 -16.88 -24.03
N GLY A 12 -11.65 -18.00 -24.02
CA GLY A 12 -10.22 -18.06 -23.80
C GLY A 12 -9.42 -17.51 -24.98
N PRO A 13 -8.09 -17.40 -24.83
CA PRO A 13 -7.24 -17.08 -25.97
C PRO A 13 -7.35 -18.18 -27.03
N LEU A 14 -7.28 -17.80 -28.31
CA LEU A 14 -7.23 -18.75 -29.44
C LEU A 14 -6.05 -19.73 -29.29
N GLU A 15 -4.97 -19.26 -28.68
CA GLU A 15 -3.76 -20.01 -28.35
C GLU A 15 -3.69 -20.18 -26.81
N PRO A 16 -4.08 -21.34 -26.25
CA PRO A 16 -4.03 -21.58 -24.80
C PRO A 16 -2.62 -21.50 -24.20
N SER A 17 -1.59 -21.57 -25.04
CA SER A 17 -0.17 -21.43 -24.66
C SER A 17 0.21 -20.02 -24.21
N VAL A 18 -0.56 -19.00 -24.61
CA VAL A 18 -0.25 -17.58 -24.35
C VAL A 18 -0.69 -17.14 -22.94
N LEU A 19 -1.87 -17.57 -22.49
CA LEU A 19 -2.39 -17.27 -21.14
C LEU A 19 -2.43 -18.54 -20.28
N THR A 20 -1.25 -18.91 -19.78
CA THR A 20 -1.03 -20.18 -19.06
C THR A 20 -1.85 -20.33 -17.78
N GLN A 21 -2.36 -19.24 -17.20
CA GLN A 21 -3.15 -19.25 -15.96
C GLN A 21 -4.66 -19.14 -16.20
N GLN A 22 -5.15 -19.17 -17.46
CA GLN A 22 -6.56 -18.98 -17.78
C GLN A 22 -7.50 -20.01 -17.12
N LEU A 23 -7.03 -21.23 -16.84
CA LEU A 23 -7.82 -22.27 -16.17
C LEU A 23 -8.10 -21.94 -14.70
N THR A 24 -7.17 -21.26 -14.02
CA THR A 24 -7.30 -20.83 -12.62
C THR A 24 -7.67 -19.36 -12.50
N HIS A 25 -7.78 -18.65 -13.62
CA HIS A 25 -8.10 -17.23 -13.64
C HIS A 25 -9.55 -17.01 -13.25
N ARG A 26 -9.80 -16.02 -12.38
CA ARG A 26 -11.14 -15.75 -11.84
C ARG A 26 -12.20 -15.39 -12.88
N SER A 27 -11.80 -14.93 -14.06
CA SER A 27 -12.74 -14.73 -15.17
C SER A 27 -13.48 -16.03 -15.54
N ARG A 28 -12.94 -17.19 -15.17
CA ARG A 28 -13.60 -18.50 -15.31
C ARG A 28 -14.93 -18.57 -14.57
N ASP A 29 -15.04 -17.92 -13.42
CA ASP A 29 -16.28 -17.87 -12.64
C ASP A 29 -17.43 -17.27 -13.46
N ILE A 30 -17.16 -16.24 -14.27
CA ILE A 30 -18.16 -15.64 -15.16
C ILE A 30 -18.65 -16.65 -16.20
N TRP A 31 -17.73 -17.42 -16.78
CA TRP A 31 -18.03 -18.42 -17.80
C TRP A 31 -18.81 -19.61 -17.25
N ASP A 32 -18.56 -19.96 -16.00
CA ASP A 32 -19.28 -21.00 -15.27
C ASP A 32 -20.64 -20.50 -14.71
N GLY A 33 -21.01 -19.24 -14.96
CA GLY A 33 -22.26 -18.63 -14.55
C GLY A 33 -22.26 -18.03 -13.14
N ASN A 34 -21.11 -18.03 -12.45
CA ASN A 34 -20.91 -17.50 -11.10
C ASN A 34 -20.63 -15.99 -11.09
N VAL A 35 -21.57 -15.20 -11.62
CA VAL A 35 -21.39 -13.75 -11.85
C VAL A 35 -21.44 -12.86 -10.60
N ASN A 36 -21.79 -13.42 -9.42
CA ASN A 36 -21.99 -12.65 -8.19
C ASN A 36 -20.77 -12.62 -7.26
N MET A 37 -19.61 -13.12 -7.69
CA MET A 37 -18.40 -13.19 -6.87
C MET A 37 -17.63 -11.86 -6.82
N ILE A 38 -18.19 -10.88 -6.10
CA ILE A 38 -17.54 -9.58 -5.87
C ILE A 38 -16.37 -9.73 -4.89
N LEU A 39 -15.20 -9.22 -5.27
CA LEU A 39 -14.02 -9.27 -4.42
C LEU A 39 -14.12 -8.29 -3.25
N ASN A 40 -13.63 -8.73 -2.09
CA ASN A 40 -13.36 -7.87 -0.96
C ASN A 40 -11.93 -7.33 -1.03
N THR A 41 -11.80 -6.01 -1.04
CA THR A 41 -10.50 -5.34 -0.98
C THR A 41 -10.00 -5.29 0.47
N ARG A 42 -8.81 -5.84 0.72
CA ARG A 42 -8.12 -5.64 2.00
C ARG A 42 -7.39 -4.30 1.98
N ARG A 43 -7.49 -3.54 3.07
CA ARG A 43 -6.76 -2.27 3.24
C ARG A 43 -6.22 -2.20 4.67
N CYS A 44 -5.02 -1.64 4.84
CA CYS A 44 -4.41 -1.38 6.14
C CYS A 44 -4.42 0.12 6.53
N ASP A 45 -5.06 0.95 5.72
CA ASP A 45 -5.12 2.40 5.86
C ASP A 45 -6.29 2.92 6.72
N GLY A 46 -7.28 2.07 7.03
CA GLY A 46 -8.51 2.53 7.68
C GLY A 46 -8.26 3.23 9.02
N LYS A 47 -7.41 2.63 9.85
CA LYS A 47 -7.05 3.21 11.16
C LYS A 47 -6.24 4.49 11.03
N PHE A 48 -5.45 4.65 9.97
CA PHE A 48 -4.73 5.89 9.69
C PHE A 48 -5.72 7.02 9.44
N TRP A 49 -6.68 6.80 8.54
CA TRP A 49 -7.69 7.82 8.21
C TRP A 49 -8.61 8.13 9.38
N ASP A 50 -9.00 7.12 10.17
CA ASP A 50 -9.77 7.33 11.40
C ASP A 50 -8.99 8.18 12.42
N LEU A 51 -7.68 7.96 12.56
CA LEU A 51 -6.79 8.72 13.43
C LEU A 51 -6.72 10.19 12.99
N VAL A 52 -6.31 10.46 11.75
CA VAL A 52 -6.09 11.84 11.27
C VAL A 52 -7.38 12.65 11.11
N LYS A 53 -8.52 11.96 10.87
CA LYS A 53 -9.83 12.62 10.84
C LYS A 53 -10.30 13.03 12.23
N LYS A 54 -10.02 12.21 13.24
CA LYS A 54 -10.41 12.49 14.63
C LYS A 54 -9.44 13.47 15.30
N TYR A 55 -8.16 13.38 14.96
CA TYR A 55 -7.09 14.19 15.50
C TYR A 55 -6.20 14.70 14.36
N PRO A 56 -6.43 15.93 13.88
CA PRO A 56 -5.61 16.53 12.84
C PRO A 56 -4.12 16.53 13.20
N ILE A 57 -3.26 16.31 12.20
CA ILE A 57 -1.81 16.28 12.39
C ILE A 57 -1.34 17.67 12.85
N HIS A 58 -0.49 17.72 13.87
CA HIS A 58 0.06 18.95 14.41
C HIS A 58 0.85 19.73 13.32
N PRO A 59 0.74 21.08 13.21
CA PRO A 59 1.39 21.85 12.15
C PRO A 59 2.90 21.61 12.01
N ARG A 60 3.65 21.59 13.13
CA ARG A 60 5.09 21.29 13.13
C ARG A 60 5.45 19.91 12.57
N VAL A 61 4.53 18.94 12.64
CA VAL A 61 4.72 17.60 12.07
C VAL A 61 4.36 17.62 10.58
N LEU A 62 3.31 18.37 10.20
CA LEU A 62 2.96 18.58 8.80
C LEU A 62 4.09 19.25 8.02
N GLU A 63 4.75 20.26 8.58
CA GLU A 63 5.92 20.91 7.96
C GLU A 63 7.00 19.90 7.56
N VAL A 64 7.26 18.89 8.40
CA VAL A 64 8.22 17.83 8.09
C VAL A 64 7.70 16.90 7.00
N ILE A 65 6.41 16.57 7.00
CA ILE A 65 5.79 15.70 5.98
C ILE A 65 5.74 16.41 4.61
N GLU A 66 5.51 17.73 4.59
CA GLU A 66 5.49 18.58 3.40
C GLU A 66 6.86 18.63 2.71
N LEU A 67 7.93 18.80 3.50
CA LEU A 67 9.31 18.78 2.97
C LEU A 67 9.71 17.47 2.28
N LEU A 68 8.95 16.41 2.53
CA LEU A 68 9.22 15.06 2.04
C LEU A 68 8.22 14.62 0.97
N GLU A 69 7.45 15.58 0.41
CA GLU A 69 6.50 15.42 -0.70
C GLU A 69 5.36 14.40 -0.50
N LEU A 70 5.33 13.71 0.66
CA LEU A 70 4.27 12.80 1.06
C LEU A 70 2.99 13.51 1.53
N TYR A 71 3.05 14.83 1.70
CA TYR A 71 1.88 15.63 2.07
C TYR A 71 0.74 15.51 1.05
N VAL A 72 1.06 15.37 -0.25
CA VAL A 72 0.02 15.24 -1.27
C VAL A 72 -0.84 14.00 -1.03
N VAL A 73 -0.22 12.89 -0.62
CA VAL A 73 -0.92 11.63 -0.32
C VAL A 73 -1.87 11.80 0.86
N TYR A 74 -1.46 12.60 1.86
CA TYR A 74 -2.31 12.95 2.99
C TYR A 74 -3.53 13.78 2.57
N ILE A 75 -3.37 14.80 1.73
CA ILE A 75 -4.48 15.67 1.29
C ILE A 75 -5.38 15.03 0.24
N SER A 76 -4.87 14.05 -0.54
CA SER A 76 -5.68 13.26 -1.48
C SER A 76 -6.78 12.46 -0.79
N ASN A 77 -6.73 12.37 0.55
CA ASN A 77 -7.73 11.73 1.41
C ASN A 77 -7.87 10.23 1.09
N ARG A 78 -8.77 9.55 1.80
CA ARG A 78 -9.03 8.14 1.59
C ARG A 78 -9.83 7.91 0.30
N PRO A 79 -9.28 7.25 -0.74
CA PRO A 79 -10.04 6.97 -1.95
C PRO A 79 -11.14 5.95 -1.66
N SER A 80 -12.36 6.26 -2.13
CA SER A 80 -13.48 5.31 -2.11
C SER A 80 -13.20 4.15 -3.05
N ILE A 81 -13.33 2.91 -2.56
CA ILE A 81 -13.22 1.73 -3.42
C ILE A 81 -14.59 1.34 -3.94
N ASP A 82 -14.75 1.38 -5.25
CA ASP A 82 -15.81 0.65 -5.93
C ASP A 82 -15.36 -0.82 -6.08
N ARG A 83 -15.92 -1.69 -5.22
CA ARG A 83 -15.61 -3.12 -5.25
C ARG A 83 -16.01 -3.77 -6.55
N SER A 84 -17.09 -3.33 -7.18
CA SER A 84 -17.55 -3.86 -8.46
C SER A 84 -16.56 -3.49 -9.56
N LEU A 85 -16.10 -2.23 -9.59
CA LEU A 85 -15.07 -1.79 -10.54
C LEU A 85 -13.75 -2.55 -10.36
N ILE A 86 -13.23 -2.66 -9.13
CA ILE A 86 -12.02 -3.44 -8.86
C ILE A 86 -12.20 -4.90 -9.27
N THR A 87 -13.38 -5.47 -8.99
CA THR A 87 -13.71 -6.83 -9.39
C THR A 87 -13.64 -6.96 -10.91
N SER A 88 -14.25 -6.05 -11.68
CA SER A 88 -14.15 -6.07 -13.14
C SER A 88 -12.72 -5.89 -13.65
N LEU A 89 -11.91 -5.03 -13.02
CA LEU A 89 -10.51 -4.83 -13.39
C LEU A 89 -9.66 -6.09 -13.15
N VAL A 90 -9.86 -6.79 -12.03
CA VAL A 90 -9.13 -8.05 -11.76
C VAL A 90 -9.60 -9.18 -12.68
N GLU A 91 -10.83 -9.15 -13.20
CA GLU A 91 -11.30 -10.11 -14.22
C GLU A 91 -10.62 -9.95 -15.58
N ILE A 92 -10.14 -8.75 -15.89
CA ILE A 92 -9.45 -8.45 -17.15
C ILE A 92 -7.93 -8.30 -16.97
N TRP A 93 -7.42 -8.30 -15.74
CA TRP A 93 -5.99 -8.30 -15.44
C TRP A 93 -5.36 -9.66 -15.78
N ARG A 94 -4.23 -9.66 -16.48
CA ARG A 94 -3.45 -10.85 -16.77
C ARG A 94 -2.14 -10.81 -15.99
N PRO A 95 -1.99 -11.65 -14.95
CA PRO A 95 -0.74 -11.75 -14.20
C PRO A 95 0.45 -12.15 -15.06
N GLU A 96 0.22 -12.89 -16.17
CA GLU A 96 1.28 -13.36 -17.07
C GLU A 96 1.97 -12.23 -17.83
N THR A 97 1.21 -11.18 -18.20
CA THR A 97 1.73 -10.04 -18.96
C THR A 97 1.80 -8.75 -18.13
N HIS A 98 1.27 -8.76 -16.91
CA HIS A 98 1.06 -7.57 -16.08
C HIS A 98 0.29 -6.45 -16.80
N MET A 99 -0.79 -6.82 -17.51
CA MET A 99 -1.64 -5.89 -18.26
C MET A 99 -3.13 -6.22 -18.09
N PHE A 100 -3.98 -5.21 -18.20
CA PHE A 100 -5.41 -5.35 -18.42
C PHE A 100 -5.69 -5.62 -19.90
N HIS A 101 -6.55 -6.58 -20.17
CA HIS A 101 -6.94 -7.00 -21.51
C HIS A 101 -8.37 -6.50 -21.80
N PHE A 102 -8.48 -5.42 -22.57
CA PHE A 102 -9.75 -4.88 -23.03
C PHE A 102 -10.09 -5.41 -24.43
N ARG A 103 -11.34 -5.25 -24.86
CA ARG A 103 -11.78 -5.64 -26.22
C ARG A 103 -11.01 -4.92 -27.34
N THR A 104 -10.50 -3.74 -27.05
CA THR A 104 -9.87 -2.84 -28.04
C THR A 104 -8.36 -2.77 -27.90
N GLY A 105 -7.75 -3.51 -26.97
CA GLY A 105 -6.31 -3.48 -26.73
C GLY A 105 -5.94 -3.78 -25.28
N GLU A 106 -4.67 -3.56 -24.95
CA GLU A 106 -4.11 -3.80 -23.63
C GLU A 106 -3.75 -2.47 -22.94
N ALA A 107 -3.81 -2.43 -21.62
CA ALA A 107 -3.32 -1.30 -20.84
C ALA A 107 -2.61 -1.78 -19.58
N THR A 108 -1.62 -1.04 -19.09
CA THR A 108 -0.96 -1.31 -17.81
C THR A 108 -0.92 -0.06 -16.94
N ILE A 109 -0.64 -0.23 -15.65
CA ILE A 109 -0.42 0.89 -14.73
C ILE A 109 1.07 1.22 -14.79
N THR A 110 1.37 2.48 -15.08
CA THR A 110 2.73 3.01 -15.16
C THR A 110 3.06 3.84 -13.93
N LEU A 111 4.35 4.13 -13.73
CA LEU A 111 4.76 5.09 -12.70
C LEU A 111 4.20 6.49 -12.98
N GLN A 112 4.04 6.89 -14.25
CA GLN A 112 3.41 8.17 -14.61
C GLN A 112 1.95 8.26 -14.12
N ASP A 113 1.21 7.14 -14.12
CA ASP A 113 -0.15 7.14 -13.56
C ASP A 113 -0.12 7.36 -12.03
N VAL A 114 0.89 6.83 -11.33
CA VAL A 114 1.10 7.05 -9.89
C VAL A 114 1.49 8.50 -9.61
N GLU A 115 2.38 9.08 -10.42
CA GLU A 115 2.73 10.50 -10.38
C GLU A 115 1.48 11.37 -10.56
N VAL A 116 0.63 11.10 -11.54
CA VAL A 116 -0.60 11.89 -11.74
C VAL A 116 -1.58 11.72 -10.58
N LEU A 117 -1.73 10.51 -10.04
CA LEU A 117 -2.69 10.22 -8.97
C LEU A 117 -2.28 10.81 -7.62
N TYR A 118 -1.00 10.78 -7.28
CA TYR A 118 -0.50 11.18 -5.97
C TYR A 118 0.42 12.42 -5.99
N SER A 119 0.71 12.97 -7.18
CA SER A 119 1.73 14.03 -7.40
C SER A 119 3.07 13.71 -6.76
N LEU A 120 3.42 12.42 -6.72
CA LEU A 120 4.73 11.97 -6.25
C LEU A 120 5.71 12.04 -7.41
N PRO A 121 6.95 12.51 -7.18
CA PRO A 121 7.98 12.43 -8.20
C PRO A 121 8.19 10.97 -8.60
N VAL A 122 8.64 10.73 -9.84
CA VAL A 122 9.04 9.39 -10.35
C VAL A 122 10.43 9.38 -10.97
N ASN A 123 11.19 10.47 -10.81
CA ASN A 123 12.51 10.69 -11.39
C ASN A 123 13.66 10.68 -10.35
N GLY A 124 13.39 10.21 -9.14
CA GLY A 124 14.32 10.09 -8.02
C GLY A 124 14.84 8.67 -7.81
N ASP A 125 15.43 8.44 -6.64
CA ASP A 125 15.98 7.16 -6.23
C ASP A 125 14.86 6.16 -5.87
N PRO A 126 14.97 4.89 -6.27
CA PRO A 126 13.92 3.92 -5.96
C PRO A 126 13.82 3.66 -4.45
N VAL A 127 12.59 3.55 -3.95
CA VAL A 127 12.33 3.10 -2.57
C VAL A 127 12.60 1.61 -2.44
N LEU A 128 13.84 1.25 -2.09
CA LEU A 128 14.27 -0.13 -1.84
C LEU A 128 14.23 -0.45 -0.35
N GLY A 129 13.31 -1.33 0.08
CA GLY A 129 13.28 -1.76 1.46
C GLY A 129 14.52 -2.59 1.85
N ASP A 130 15.01 -2.41 3.07
CA ASP A 130 16.13 -3.15 3.63
C ASP A 130 15.69 -4.57 4.06
N GLU A 131 16.03 -5.56 3.24
CA GLU A 131 15.74 -6.99 3.49
C GLU A 131 16.78 -7.67 4.40
N SER A 132 17.69 -6.92 5.04
CA SER A 132 18.66 -7.50 5.96
C SER A 132 17.97 -8.31 7.05
N ILE A 133 18.58 -9.47 7.36
CA ILE A 133 18.09 -10.34 8.42
C ILE A 133 18.38 -9.65 9.76
N ARG A 134 17.31 -9.22 10.42
CA ARG A 134 17.35 -8.53 11.72
C ARG A 134 16.61 -9.32 12.78
N THR A 135 17.14 -9.34 14.00
CA THR A 135 16.44 -9.91 15.15
C THR A 135 15.30 -8.99 15.60
N ILE A 136 14.39 -9.50 16.43
CA ILE A 136 13.36 -8.67 17.07
C ILE A 136 14.01 -7.54 17.89
N TRP A 137 15.14 -7.81 18.54
CA TRP A 137 15.85 -6.81 19.33
C TRP A 137 16.41 -5.67 18.46
N ASP A 138 16.96 -6.00 17.30
CA ASP A 138 17.41 -4.99 16.32
C ASP A 138 16.24 -4.10 15.86
N TRP A 139 15.09 -4.72 15.56
CA TRP A 139 13.89 -3.97 15.19
C TRP A 139 13.35 -3.11 16.32
N GLN A 140 13.41 -3.57 17.57
CA GLN A 140 13.06 -2.77 18.74
C GLN A 140 13.93 -1.53 18.87
N ASN A 141 15.25 -1.65 18.66
CA ASN A 141 16.16 -0.51 18.68
C ASN A 141 15.88 0.48 17.53
N ILE A 142 15.59 -0.02 16.33
CA ILE A 142 15.23 0.83 15.18
C ILE A 142 13.92 1.57 15.46
N CYS A 143 12.88 0.88 15.95
CA CYS A 143 11.62 1.50 16.35
C CYS A 143 11.82 2.55 17.45
N GLN A 144 12.65 2.28 18.46
CA GLN A 144 12.92 3.25 19.52
C GLN A 144 13.56 4.51 18.96
N ARG A 145 14.57 4.33 18.12
CA ARG A 145 15.35 5.43 17.55
C ARG A 145 14.52 6.27 16.58
N LEU A 146 13.80 5.61 15.66
CA LEU A 146 13.10 6.29 14.56
C LEU A 146 11.65 6.65 14.87
N LEU A 147 10.92 5.85 15.64
CA LEU A 147 9.51 6.07 15.98
C LEU A 147 9.31 6.58 17.42
N GLY A 148 10.35 6.55 18.25
CA GLY A 148 10.31 7.04 19.63
C GLY A 148 9.74 6.05 20.66
N PHE A 149 9.54 4.77 20.31
CA PHE A 149 9.03 3.77 21.24
C PHE A 149 9.55 2.36 20.96
N ILE A 150 9.47 1.50 21.98
CA ILE A 150 9.87 0.09 21.90
C ILE A 150 8.60 -0.78 21.85
N PRO A 151 8.21 -1.35 20.70
CA PRO A 151 7.14 -2.34 20.64
C PRO A 151 7.50 -3.60 21.44
N ARG A 152 6.51 -4.33 21.94
CA ARG A 152 6.75 -5.60 22.64
C ARG A 152 7.08 -6.70 21.61
N PRO A 153 7.80 -7.77 21.99
CA PRO A 153 8.12 -8.87 21.06
C PRO A 153 6.89 -9.48 20.35
N GLN A 154 5.75 -9.53 21.05
CA GLN A 154 4.46 -10.01 20.53
C GLN A 154 3.79 -9.07 19.50
N ASP A 155 4.27 -7.84 19.36
CA ASP A 155 3.77 -6.86 18.39
C ASP A 155 4.39 -7.04 17.01
N PHE A 156 5.40 -7.92 16.90
CA PHE A 156 6.07 -8.24 15.66
C PHE A 156 5.50 -9.53 15.04
N ASN A 157 5.51 -9.55 13.71
CA ASN A 157 5.42 -10.78 12.92
C ASN A 157 6.57 -10.76 11.91
N ARG A 158 7.62 -11.54 12.19
CA ARG A 158 8.90 -11.46 11.47
C ARG A 158 9.39 -9.99 11.45
N SER A 159 9.71 -9.45 10.28
CA SER A 159 10.15 -8.06 10.09
C SER A 159 8.98 -7.09 9.85
N SER A 160 7.84 -7.30 10.51
CA SER A 160 6.66 -6.42 10.38
C SER A 160 6.06 -6.07 11.75
N LEU A 161 5.58 -4.84 11.89
CA LEU A 161 5.01 -4.29 13.12
C LEU A 161 3.48 -4.22 13.03
N LYS A 162 2.76 -4.59 14.10
CA LYS A 162 1.30 -4.44 14.15
C LYS A 162 0.87 -2.98 14.01
N VAL A 163 -0.09 -2.74 13.11
CA VAL A 163 -0.75 -1.43 12.94
C VAL A 163 -1.41 -0.96 14.24
N THR A 164 -1.99 -1.87 15.03
CA THR A 164 -2.59 -1.54 16.34
C THR A 164 -1.60 -0.93 17.31
N THR A 165 -0.36 -1.42 17.28
CA THR A 165 0.69 -1.01 18.21
C THR A 165 1.21 0.37 17.85
N LEU A 166 1.48 0.61 16.56
CA LEU A 166 1.82 1.96 16.07
C LEU A 166 0.70 2.97 16.37
N ASN A 167 -0.55 2.60 16.09
CA ASN A 167 -1.70 3.48 16.34
C ASN A 167 -1.88 3.81 17.83
N ALA A 168 -1.65 2.85 18.73
CA ALA A 168 -1.71 3.10 20.17
C ALA A 168 -0.65 4.11 20.62
N HIS A 169 0.60 3.93 20.16
CA HIS A 169 1.69 4.90 20.42
C HIS A 169 1.35 6.31 19.93
N MET A 170 0.86 6.44 18.70
CA MET A 170 0.48 7.75 18.14
C MET A 170 -0.66 8.40 18.92
N LEU A 171 -1.63 7.61 19.42
CA LEU A 171 -2.72 8.10 20.27
C LEU A 171 -2.23 8.62 21.63
N GLU A 172 -1.19 8.03 22.19
CA GLU A 172 -0.57 8.49 23.44
C GLU A 172 0.19 9.81 23.26
N GLN A 173 0.62 10.12 22.04
CA GLN A 173 1.44 11.27 21.69
C GLN A 173 0.68 12.37 20.92
N LEU A 174 -0.66 12.35 20.97
CA LEU A 174 -1.53 13.32 20.28
C LEU A 174 -1.31 14.77 20.72
N GLN A 175 -1.01 14.97 22.00
CA GLN A 175 -0.73 16.29 22.57
C GLN A 175 0.78 16.49 22.55
N LEU A 176 1.28 16.98 21.42
CA LEU A 176 2.68 17.38 21.35
C LEU A 176 2.89 18.52 22.37
N PRO A 177 3.82 18.39 23.34
CA PRO A 177 4.07 19.47 24.28
C PRO A 177 4.51 20.73 23.53
N ASP A 178 4.18 21.92 24.04
CA ASP A 178 4.64 23.20 23.45
C ASP A 178 6.18 23.24 23.33
N LEU A 179 6.86 22.58 24.29
CA LEU A 179 8.31 22.41 24.35
C LEU A 179 8.82 21.14 23.65
N ALA A 180 8.04 20.54 22.74
CA ALA A 180 8.47 19.37 21.99
C ALA A 180 9.76 19.65 21.23
N THR A 181 10.74 18.78 21.45
CA THR A 181 12.03 18.83 20.76
C THR A 181 11.86 18.48 19.29
N GLN A 182 12.83 18.88 18.46
CA GLN A 182 12.81 18.53 17.05
C GLN A 182 12.83 17.00 16.84
N ASP A 183 13.52 16.26 17.71
CA ASP A 183 13.55 14.80 17.64
C ASP A 183 12.18 14.17 17.85
N MET A 184 11.38 14.67 18.80
CA MET A 184 10.02 14.18 19.03
C MET A 184 9.12 14.43 17.81
N ILE A 185 9.26 15.59 17.17
CA ILE A 185 8.52 15.93 15.95
C ILE A 185 8.93 15.04 14.81
N ASN A 186 10.22 14.83 14.62
CA ASN A 186 10.76 13.96 13.58
C ASN A 186 10.30 12.52 13.79
N GLN A 187 10.29 12.02 15.03
CA GLN A 187 9.77 10.68 15.35
C GLN A 187 8.27 10.55 15.03
N MET A 188 7.48 11.56 15.39
CA MET A 188 6.06 11.59 15.06
C MET A 188 5.84 11.67 13.54
N ALA A 189 6.59 12.51 12.82
CA ALA A 189 6.55 12.60 11.37
C ALA A 189 6.87 11.25 10.72
N ARG A 190 7.92 10.56 11.19
CA ARG A 190 8.27 9.21 10.73
C ARG A 190 7.16 8.19 11.00
N CYS A 191 6.43 8.29 12.10
CA CYS A 191 5.25 7.44 12.33
C CYS A 191 4.19 7.62 11.22
N TYR A 192 3.85 8.86 10.88
CA TYR A 192 2.90 9.15 9.80
C TYR A 192 3.44 8.70 8.43
N MET A 193 4.67 9.04 8.08
CA MET A 193 5.29 8.68 6.81
C MET A 193 5.43 7.17 6.65
N PHE A 194 5.87 6.48 7.70
CA PHE A 194 5.98 5.02 7.69
C PHE A 194 4.63 4.36 7.42
N TRP A 195 3.56 4.88 8.05
CA TRP A 195 2.22 4.36 7.79
C TRP A 195 1.72 4.72 6.39
N ILE A 196 2.03 5.92 5.87
CA ILE A 196 1.68 6.29 4.50
C ILE A 196 2.35 5.35 3.49
N ILE A 197 3.68 5.21 3.55
CA ILE A 197 4.44 4.40 2.60
C ILE A 197 4.01 2.94 2.71
N VAL A 198 4.04 2.36 3.91
CA VAL A 198 3.86 0.91 4.05
C VAL A 198 2.39 0.51 4.08
N GLY A 199 1.53 1.35 4.64
CA GLY A 199 0.10 1.07 4.78
C GLY A 199 -0.77 1.49 3.60
N MET A 200 -0.24 2.30 2.67
CA MET A 200 -1.01 2.76 1.50
C MET A 200 -0.30 2.48 0.18
N MET A 201 1.00 2.77 0.07
CA MET A 201 1.72 2.62 -1.20
C MET A 201 2.27 1.21 -1.41
N MET A 202 2.92 0.66 -0.38
CA MET A 202 3.59 -0.64 -0.40
C MET A 202 2.74 -1.73 0.28
N ALA A 203 1.42 -1.58 0.21
CA ALA A 203 0.49 -2.50 0.83
C ALA A 203 0.63 -3.91 0.25
N ASP A 204 0.65 -4.91 1.13
CA ASP A 204 0.77 -6.32 0.74
C ASP A 204 -0.29 -7.19 1.42
N THR A 205 -0.11 -8.51 1.33
CA THR A 205 -1.04 -9.48 1.93
C THR A 205 -0.91 -9.63 3.45
N SER A 206 0.01 -8.91 4.11
CA SER A 206 0.28 -9.01 5.55
C SER A 206 -0.86 -8.47 6.43
N GLY A 207 -1.80 -7.72 5.85
CA GLY A 207 -3.03 -7.29 6.50
C GLY A 207 -2.79 -6.22 7.56
N ASN A 208 -2.82 -6.58 8.84
CA ASN A 208 -2.73 -5.62 9.95
C ASN A 208 -1.28 -5.34 10.41
N TYR A 209 -0.30 -5.56 9.54
CA TYR A 209 1.11 -5.38 9.82
C TYR A 209 1.76 -4.42 8.81
N LEU A 210 2.78 -3.70 9.25
CA LEU A 210 3.59 -2.79 8.44
C LEU A 210 5.00 -3.37 8.36
N LYS A 211 5.47 -3.68 7.15
CA LYS A 211 6.85 -4.14 6.90
C LYS A 211 7.88 -3.09 7.34
N LEU A 212 8.78 -3.49 8.23
CA LEU A 212 9.80 -2.61 8.81
C LEU A 212 10.98 -2.34 7.89
N MET A 213 11.12 -3.07 6.78
CA MET A 213 12.20 -2.88 5.79
C MET A 213 12.29 -1.44 5.24
N PHE A 214 11.17 -0.71 5.20
CA PHE A 214 11.13 0.68 4.74
C PHE A 214 11.45 1.69 5.83
N LEU A 215 11.40 1.30 7.10
CA LEU A 215 11.59 2.23 8.23
C LEU A 215 13.01 2.84 8.26
N PRO A 216 14.11 2.08 8.04
CA PRO A 216 15.46 2.65 7.99
C PRO A 216 15.64 3.74 6.93
N MET A 217 14.87 3.70 5.84
CA MET A 217 14.94 4.71 4.78
C MET A 217 14.47 6.09 5.23
N LEU A 218 13.65 6.14 6.29
CA LEU A 218 13.10 7.36 6.88
C LEU A 218 14.03 8.03 7.89
N GLU A 219 15.25 7.52 8.06
CA GLU A 219 16.21 8.03 9.02
C GLU A 219 16.71 9.43 8.66
N ASP A 220 17.20 9.62 7.43
CA ASP A 220 17.75 10.88 6.95
C ASP A 220 16.74 11.64 6.10
N HIS A 221 16.19 12.73 6.63
CA HIS A 221 15.21 13.56 5.92
C HIS A 221 15.79 14.20 4.65
N ASN A 222 17.11 14.38 4.53
CA ASN A 222 17.71 14.95 3.31
C ASN A 222 17.72 13.94 2.15
N VAL A 223 17.69 12.64 2.47
CA VAL A 223 17.64 11.57 1.48
C VAL A 223 16.20 11.20 1.17
N VAL A 224 15.28 11.35 2.13
CA VAL A 224 13.87 10.96 1.92
C VAL A 224 13.23 11.71 0.73
N SER A 225 13.59 12.98 0.52
CA SER A 225 13.11 13.75 -0.63
C SER A 225 13.78 13.40 -1.96
N SER A 226 14.85 12.60 -1.96
CA SER A 226 15.46 12.10 -3.20
C SER A 226 14.73 10.87 -3.73
N TYR A 227 13.89 10.21 -2.92
CA TYR A 227 13.19 9.00 -3.35
C TYR A 227 11.98 9.30 -4.25
N SER A 228 11.68 8.37 -5.15
CA SER A 228 10.54 8.42 -6.07
C SER A 228 10.01 7.03 -6.43
#